data_AF-A0A833H6P2-F1
#
_entry.id   AF-A0A833H6P2-F1
#
_cell.length_a   1.000
_cell.length_b   1.000
_cell.length_c   1.000
_cell.angle_alpha   90.00
_cell.angle_beta   90.00
_cell.angle_gamma   90.00
#
_symmetry.space_group_name_H-M   'P 1'
#
loop_
_entity.id
_entity.type
_entity.pdbx_description
1 polymer ?
#
loop_
_entity_poly.entity_id
_entity_poly.type
_entity_poly.pdbx_seq_one_letter_code
_entity_poly.pdbx_strand_id
1 'polypeptide(L)'
;MEDAVRPLIERFLEHLVLERGLSEHTATAYRADLARFLAFLSREFLDRPADGLAPADVDALAVRSFLAALARDGLGRRSQGRALAA
;
A
#
# COMPACT_ATOMS: atom_id res chain seq x y z
N MET A 1 -7.70 -12.56 -14.10
CA MET A 1 -7.47 -12.13 -12.72
C MET A 1 -5.98 -12.22 -12.33
N GLU A 2 -5.05 -12.14 -13.29
CA GLU A 2 -3.61 -12.14 -13.01
C GLU A 2 -3.07 -10.76 -12.57
N ASP A 3 -3.83 -9.70 -12.83
CA ASP A 3 -3.42 -8.32 -12.57
C ASP A 3 -4.06 -7.70 -11.31
N ALA A 4 -4.54 -8.50 -10.35
CA ALA A 4 -5.06 -7.92 -9.11
C ALA A 4 -3.90 -7.41 -8.23
N VAL A 5 -4.04 -6.23 -7.61
CA VAL A 5 -2.96 -5.62 -6.81
C VAL A 5 -2.65 -6.44 -5.54
N ARG A 6 -3.66 -7.05 -4.93
CA ARG A 6 -3.51 -7.82 -3.67
C ARG A 6 -2.48 -8.95 -3.76
N PRO A 7 -2.56 -9.91 -4.70
CA PRO A 7 -1.55 -10.97 -4.81
C PRO A 7 -0.15 -10.45 -5.16
N LEU A 8 -0.04 -9.31 -5.86
CA LEU A 8 1.25 -8.69 -6.15
C LEU A 8 1.92 -8.13 -4.89
N ILE A 9 1.14 -7.54 -3.97
CA ILE A 9 1.63 -7.10 -2.65
C ILE A 9 2.19 -8.28 -1.85
N GLU A 10 1.50 -9.41 -1.81
CA GLU A 10 1.97 -10.59 -1.08
C GLU A 10 3.31 -11.10 -1.62
N ARG A 11 3.42 -11.24 -2.94
CA ARG A 11 4.66 -11.65 -3.62
C ARG A 11 5.80 -10.67 -3.37
N PHE A 12 5.51 -9.37 -3.38
CA PHE A 12 6.51 -8.34 -3.10
C PHE A 12 7.04 -8.45 -1.67
N LEU A 13 6.17 -8.64 -0.68
CA LEU A 13 6.57 -8.79 0.72
C LEU A 13 7.37 -10.07 0.95
N GLU A 14 6.98 -11.20 0.34
CA GLU A 14 7.77 -12.44 0.37
C GLU A 14 9.17 -12.22 -0.21
N HIS A 15 9.27 -11.58 -1.37
CA HIS A 15 10.55 -11.25 -1.99
C HIS A 15 11.43 -10.38 -1.08
N LEU A 16 10.87 -9.37 -0.41
CA LEU A 16 11.63 -8.54 0.53
C LEU A 16 12.19 -9.34 1.71
N VAL A 17 11.41 -10.26 2.27
CA VAL A 17 11.85 -11.10 3.40
C VAL A 17 12.93 -12.10 2.96
N LEU A 18 12.67 -12.84 1.89
CA LEU A 18 13.51 -13.96 1.46
C LEU A 18 14.80 -13.50 0.76
N GLU A 19 14.71 -12.52 -0.13
CA GLU A 19 15.83 -12.14 -1.00
C GLU A 19 16.59 -10.93 -0.50
N ARG A 20 15.93 -10.02 0.23
CA ARG A 20 16.55 -8.78 0.74
C ARG A 20 16.85 -8.82 2.24
N GLY A 21 16.55 -9.91 2.92
CA GLY A 21 16.80 -10.09 4.35
C GLY A 21 16.07 -9.08 5.23
N LEU A 22 14.92 -8.58 4.78
CA LEU A 22 14.12 -7.62 5.54
C LEU A 22 13.60 -8.31 6.81
N SER A 23 13.66 -7.62 7.96
CA SER A 23 13.13 -8.19 9.21
C SER A 23 11.62 -8.45 9.09
N GLU A 24 11.13 -9.51 9.75
CA GLU A 24 9.70 -9.83 9.80
C GLU A 24 8.86 -8.67 10.35
N HIS A 25 9.41 -7.91 11.29
CA HIS A 25 8.78 -6.70 11.83
C HIS A 25 8.61 -5.61 10.78
N THR A 26 9.61 -5.40 9.92
CA THR A 26 9.53 -4.44 8.80
C THR A 26 8.52 -4.91 7.75
N ALA A 27 8.53 -6.20 7.40
CA ALA A 27 7.57 -6.77 6.45
C ALA A 27 6.12 -6.65 6.96
N THR A 28 5.91 -6.89 8.26
CA THR A 28 4.61 -6.69 8.91
C THR A 28 4.15 -5.24 8.86
N ALA A 29 5.07 -4.28 9.10
CA ALA A 29 4.75 -2.86 8.98
C ALA A 29 4.36 -2.49 7.54
N TYR A 30 5.11 -2.96 6.55
CA TYR A 30 4.82 -2.69 5.13
C TYR A 30 3.50 -3.32 4.70
N ARG A 31 3.19 -4.53 5.15
CA ARG A 31 1.88 -5.17 4.95
C ARG A 31 0.74 -4.30 5.46
N ALA A 32 0.88 -3.76 6.67
CA ALA A 32 -0.15 -2.89 7.26
C ALA A 32 -0.31 -1.58 6.47
N ASP A 33 0.79 -0.98 6.02
CA ASP A 33 0.77 0.26 5.24
C ASP A 33 0.16 0.05 3.83
N LEU A 34 0.53 -1.04 3.15
CA LEU A 34 -0.06 -1.42 1.85
C LEU A 34 -1.54 -1.78 1.96
N ALA A 35 -1.95 -2.47 3.03
CA ALA A 35 -3.35 -2.75 3.30
C ALA A 35 -4.17 -1.46 3.53
N ARG A 36 -3.60 -0.47 4.24
CA ARG A 36 -4.22 0.85 4.41
C ARG A 36 -4.37 1.57 3.07
N PHE A 37 -3.35 1.51 2.21
CA PHE A 37 -3.42 2.12 0.88
C PHE A 37 -4.52 1.47 0.01
N LEU A 38 -4.62 0.14 -0.02
CA LEU A 38 -5.71 -0.54 -0.74
C LEU A 38 -7.09 -0.15 -0.20
N ALA A 39 -7.24 -0.02 1.12
CA ALA A 39 -8.49 0.41 1.73
C ALA A 39 -8.85 1.84 1.32
N PHE A 40 -7.87 2.75 1.28
CA PHE A 40 -8.05 4.11 0.78
C PHE A 40 -8.47 4.13 -0.69
N LEU A 41 -7.77 3.37 -1.56
CA LEU A 41 -8.13 3.30 -2.99
C LEU A 41 -9.55 2.79 -3.18
N SER A 42 -9.93 1.77 -2.43
CA SER A 42 -11.24 1.14 -2.52
C SER A 42 -12.38 2.04 -2.00
N ARG A 43 -12.17 2.76 -0.90
CA ARG A 43 -13.24 3.44 -0.17
C ARG A 43 -13.33 4.94 -0.39
N GLU A 44 -12.21 5.60 -0.68
CA GLU A 44 -12.14 7.06 -0.77
C GLU A 44 -11.78 7.55 -2.17
N PHE A 45 -10.92 6.84 -2.91
CA PHE A 45 -10.40 7.33 -4.19
C PHE A 45 -11.19 6.83 -5.41
N LEU A 46 -11.46 5.53 -5.51
CA LEU A 46 -12.09 4.90 -6.68
C LEU A 46 -13.53 4.42 -6.42
N ASP A 47 -13.94 4.34 -5.15
CA ASP A 47 -15.26 3.88 -4.72
C ASP A 47 -15.69 2.54 -5.34
N ARG A 48 -14.83 1.52 -5.20
CA ARG A 48 -15.09 0.16 -5.71
C ARG A 48 -14.33 -0.91 -4.91
N PRO A 49 -14.70 -2.20 -5.03
CA PRO A 49 -14.08 -3.26 -4.24
C PRO A 49 -12.58 -3.40 -4.45
N ALA A 50 -11.83 -3.58 -3.36
CA ALA A 50 -10.38 -3.73 -3.36
C ALA A 50 -9.88 -4.91 -4.22
N ASP A 51 -10.68 -5.98 -4.36
CA ASP A 51 -10.30 -7.18 -5.10
C ASP A 51 -10.34 -6.99 -6.63
N GLY A 52 -10.99 -5.91 -7.10
CA GLY A 52 -11.01 -5.51 -8.51
C GLY A 52 -9.96 -4.47 -8.87
N LEU A 53 -9.09 -4.06 -7.93
CA LEU A 53 -8.04 -3.09 -8.20
C LEU A 53 -6.89 -3.73 -8.97
N ALA A 54 -6.46 -3.05 -10.04
CA ALA A 54 -5.34 -3.40 -10.88
C ALA A 54 -4.17 -2.40 -10.71
N PRO A 55 -2.92 -2.79 -11.01
CA PRO A 55 -1.76 -1.89 -10.95
C PRO A 55 -1.96 -0.59 -11.75
N ALA A 56 -2.70 -0.65 -12.85
CA ALA A 56 -3.00 0.52 -13.68
C ALA A 56 -3.82 1.60 -12.96
N ASP A 57 -4.50 1.25 -11.87
CA ASP A 57 -5.26 2.19 -11.05
C ASP A 57 -4.39 2.95 -10.03
N VAL A 58 -3.12 2.54 -9.89
CA VAL A 58 -2.15 3.16 -8.98
C VAL A 58 -1.28 4.11 -9.78
N ASP A 59 -1.74 5.36 -9.93
CA ASP A 59 -1.00 6.44 -10.56
C ASP A 59 -0.43 7.44 -9.52
N ALA A 60 0.28 8.44 -10.02
CA ALA A 60 0.86 9.46 -9.15
C ALA A 60 -0.20 10.30 -8.40
N LEU A 61 -1.43 10.43 -8.94
CA LEU A 61 -2.52 11.12 -8.27
C LEU A 61 -3.08 10.28 -7.11
N ALA A 62 -3.22 8.97 -7.30
CA ALA A 62 -3.63 8.03 -6.27
C ALA A 62 -2.69 8.08 -5.06
N VAL A 63 -1.37 8.06 -5.31
CA VAL A 63 -0.34 8.16 -4.26
C VAL A 63 -0.40 9.50 -3.53
N ARG A 64 -0.46 10.62 -4.26
CA ARG A 64 -0.56 11.96 -3.63
C ARG A 64 -1.84 12.12 -2.80
N SER A 65 -2.96 11.62 -3.30
CA SER A 65 -4.25 11.67 -2.61
C SER A 65 -4.20 10.85 -1.32
N PHE A 66 -3.55 9.69 -1.33
CA PHE A 66 -3.34 8.89 -0.13
C PHE A 66 -2.48 9.61 0.91
N LEU A 67 -1.36 10.24 0.50
CA LEU A 67 -0.54 11.03 1.42
C LEU A 67 -1.32 12.18 2.06
N ALA A 68 -2.17 12.85 1.28
CA ALA A 68 -3.07 13.88 1.80
C ALA A 68 -4.09 13.30 2.79
N ALA A 69 -4.64 12.11 2.53
CA ALA A 69 -5.51 11.40 3.48
C ALA A 69 -4.78 11.06 4.79
N LEU A 70 -3.56 10.50 4.72
CA LEU A 70 -2.75 10.23 5.90
C LEU A 70 -2.46 11.50 6.72
N ALA A 71 -2.26 12.64 6.06
CA ALA A 71 -2.07 13.92 6.74
C ALA A 71 -3.35 14.41 7.44
N ARG A 72 -4.53 14.23 6.82
CA ARG A 72 -5.84 14.54 7.43
C ARG A 72 -6.10 13.69 8.67
N ASP A 73 -5.72 12.41 8.63
CA ASP A 73 -5.92 11.45 9.73
C ASP A 73 -4.93 11.61 10.90
N GLY A 74 -4.06 12.63 10.85
CA GLY A 74 -3.13 12.93 11.94
C GLY A 74 -2.00 11.90 12.12
N LEU A 75 -1.77 11.02 11.13
CA LEU A 75 -0.66 10.08 11.18
C LEU A 75 0.67 10.84 11.04
N GLY A 76 1.48 10.81 12.10
CA GLY A 76 2.73 11.59 12.18
C GLY A 76 3.70 11.28 11.04
N ARG A 77 4.57 12.24 10.72
CA ARG A 77 5.56 12.23 9.61
C ARG A 77 6.36 10.92 9.44
N ARG A 78 6.60 10.17 10.52
CA ARG A 78 7.29 8.86 10.48
C ARG A 78 6.46 7.74 9.81
N SER A 79 5.14 7.77 9.95
CA SER A 79 4.25 6.81 9.28
C SER A 79 4.08 7.13 7.79
N GLN A 80 4.08 8.41 7.43
CA GLN A 80 4.06 8.86 6.02
C GLN A 80 5.36 8.49 5.28
N GLY A 81 6.52 8.62 5.94
CA GLY A 81 7.81 8.24 5.36
C GLY A 81 7.97 6.75 5.09
N ARG A 82 7.35 5.88 5.89
CA ARG A 82 7.37 4.42 5.66
C ARG A 82 6.43 3.99 4.54
N ALA A 83 5.26 4.62 4.42
CA ALA A 83 4.33 4.35 3.32
C ALA A 83 4.94 4.63 1.93
N LEU A 84 5.94 5.52 1.85
CA LEU A 84 6.68 5.84 0.62
C LEU A 84 7.96 5.02 0.42
N ALA A 85 8.41 4.28 1.42
CA ALA A 85 9.65 3.50 1.37
C ALA A 85 9.42 2.02 0.99
N ALA A 86 8.15 1.60 0.96
CA ALA A 86 7.72 0.30 0.46
C ALA A 86 7.56 0.33 -1.06
#